data_AF-A0A925QGM0-F1
#
_entry.id   AF-A0A925QGM0-F1
#
_cell.length_a   1.000
_cell.length_b   1.000
_cell.length_c   1.000
_cell.angle_alpha   90.00
_cell.angle_beta   90.00
_cell.angle_gamma   90.00
#
_symmetry.space_group_name_H-M   'P 1'
#
loop_
_entity.id
_entity.type
_entity.pdbx_description
1 polymer ?
#
loop_
_entity_poly.entity_id
_entity_poly.type
_entity_poly.pdbx_seq_one_letter_code
_entity_poly.pdbx_strand_id
1 'polypeptide(L)'
;MSLFDFAFNKPACRQNITLLNALEIGMVKKFLTGKDGVKQINVRMLAHSDAYMMAINEAIQEQLGLSFVEKRKLTMADGSV
;
A
#
# COMPACT_ATOMS: atom_id res chain seq x y z
N MET A 1 9.75 -15.65 -12.73
CA MET A 1 8.77 -15.71 -11.63
C MET A 1 8.47 -14.28 -11.19
N SER A 2 7.78 -13.52 -12.02
CA SER A 2 7.31 -12.17 -11.70
C SER A 2 6.04 -12.30 -10.87
N LEU A 3 6.14 -11.98 -9.57
CA LEU A 3 4.97 -11.62 -8.77
C LEU A 3 4.26 -10.48 -9.52
N PHE A 4 2.99 -10.67 -9.89
CA PHE A 4 1.92 -9.67 -10.06
C PHE A 4 0.80 -10.14 -11.00
N ASP A 5 0.76 -11.39 -11.42
CA ASP A 5 -0.46 -11.96 -12.05
C ASP A 5 -1.38 -12.58 -10.98
N PHE A 6 -2.09 -11.73 -10.25
CA PHE A 6 -3.34 -12.12 -9.61
C PHE A 6 -4.48 -11.47 -10.38
N ALA A 7 -5.00 -12.21 -11.36
CA ALA A 7 -6.24 -11.88 -12.05
C ALA A 7 -7.40 -11.92 -11.05
N PHE A 8 -7.74 -10.77 -10.49
CA PHE A 8 -9.00 -10.59 -9.77
C PHE A 8 -10.13 -10.55 -10.82
N ASN A 9 -10.79 -11.68 -11.07
CA ASN A 9 -12.06 -11.70 -11.81
C ASN A 9 -13.22 -11.87 -10.81
N LYS A 10 -13.37 -10.90 -9.89
CA LYS A 10 -14.42 -10.87 -8.86
C LYS A 10 -14.81 -9.42 -8.56
N PRO A 11 -16.10 -9.12 -8.28
CA PRO A 11 -16.55 -7.79 -7.90
C PRO A 11 -15.86 -7.33 -6.59
N ALA A 12 -15.78 -6.00 -6.42
CA ALA A 12 -15.34 -5.28 -5.23
C ALA A 12 -15.39 -6.12 -3.94
N CYS A 13 -14.26 -6.67 -3.50
CA CYS A 13 -14.21 -7.54 -2.35
C CYS A 13 -13.67 -6.79 -1.13
N ARG A 14 -14.44 -6.80 -0.04
CA ARG A 14 -13.99 -6.24 1.24
C ARG A 14 -12.98 -7.21 1.85
N GLN A 15 -11.72 -6.79 1.92
CA GLN A 15 -10.60 -7.63 2.34
C GLN A 15 -10.00 -7.05 3.63
N ASN A 16 -9.56 -7.93 4.52
CA ASN A 16 -8.71 -7.56 5.66
C ASN A 16 -7.27 -7.78 5.24
N ILE A 17 -6.48 -6.72 5.20
CA ILE A 17 -5.06 -6.79 4.86
C ILE A 17 -4.21 -6.15 5.95
N THR A 18 -2.96 -6.59 6.06
CA THR A 18 -1.96 -5.99 6.93
C THR A 18 -1.01 -5.14 6.08
N LEU A 19 -0.95 -3.85 6.38
CA LEU A 19 0.02 -2.93 5.81
C LEU A 19 1.27 -2.92 6.69
N LEU A 20 2.43 -2.93 6.05
CA LEU A 20 3.74 -2.90 6.70
C LEU A 20 4.55 -1.72 6.14
N ASN A 21 5.35 -1.07 6.99
CA ASN A 21 6.25 -0.02 6.52
C ASN A 21 7.41 -0.62 5.70
N ALA A 22 7.48 -0.27 4.42
CA ALA A 22 8.47 -0.79 3.49
C ALA A 22 9.92 -0.36 3.84
N LEU A 23 10.12 0.84 4.38
CA LEU A 23 11.44 1.32 4.78
C LEU A 23 11.99 0.48 5.94
N GLU A 24 11.16 0.22 6.94
CA GLU A 24 11.52 -0.59 8.10
C GLU A 24 11.77 -2.05 7.71
N ILE A 25 10.99 -2.62 6.79
CA ILE A 25 11.28 -3.94 6.20
C ILE A 25 12.67 -3.94 5.53
N GLY A 26 13.00 -2.87 4.79
CA GLY A 26 14.31 -2.70 4.19
C GLY A 26 15.44 -2.66 5.22
N MET A 27 15.21 -2.03 6.37
CA MET A 27 16.17 -1.97 7.49
C MET A 27 16.34 -3.32 8.18
N VAL A 28 15.25 -4.08 8.38
CA VAL A 28 15.29 -5.45 8.90
C VAL A 28 16.07 -6.38 7.96
N LYS A 29 15.87 -6.28 6.64
CA LYS A 29 16.65 -7.06 5.65
C LYS A 29 18.15 -6.74 5.70
N LYS A 30 18.52 -5.53 6.12
CA LYS A 30 19.90 -5.09 6.31
C LYS A 30 20.43 -5.34 7.73
N PHE A 31 19.66 -6.04 8.58
CA PHE A 31 19.97 -6.30 10.00
C PHE A 31 20.19 -5.04 10.84
N LEU A 32 19.69 -3.88 10.39
CA LEU A 32 19.81 -2.60 11.09
C LEU A 32 18.74 -2.44 12.19
N THR A 33 17.70 -3.28 12.17
CA THR A 33 16.57 -3.24 13.12
C THR A 33 16.01 -4.65 13.29
N GLY A 34 15.50 -4.97 14.49
CA GLY A 34 14.84 -6.25 14.77
C GLY A 34 13.45 -6.34 14.13
N LYS A 35 12.93 -7.57 13.91
CA LYS A 35 11.61 -7.79 13.30
C LYS A 35 10.46 -7.15 14.09
N ASP A 36 10.62 -7.01 15.40
CA ASP A 36 9.60 -6.44 16.29
C ASP A 36 9.49 -4.91 16.19
N GLY A 37 10.47 -4.27 15.54
CA GLY A 37 10.47 -2.83 15.31
C GLY A 37 9.65 -2.39 14.10
N VAL A 38 9.09 -3.33 13.32
CA VAL A 38 8.32 -2.99 12.11
C VAL A 38 6.89 -2.60 12.48
N LYS A 39 6.49 -1.39 12.11
CA LYS A 39 5.12 -0.90 12.25
C LYS A 39 4.18 -1.65 11.30
N GLN A 40 3.06 -2.08 11.85
CA GLN A 40 2.05 -2.88 11.17
C GLN A 40 0.67 -2.33 11.48
N ILE A 41 -0.20 -2.26 10.47
CA ILE A 41 -1.60 -1.87 10.64
C ILE A 41 -2.51 -2.83 9.91
N ASN A 42 -3.57 -3.27 10.59
CA ASN A 42 -4.64 -4.05 9.98
C ASN A 42 -5.73 -3.13 9.48
N VAL A 43 -6.00 -3.14 8.18
CA VAL A 43 -7.03 -2.31 7.55
C VAL A 43 -8.05 -3.16 6.82
N ARG A 44 -9.28 -2.63 6.80
CA ARG A 44 -10.37 -3.12 5.95
C ARG A 44 -10.35 -2.32 4.66
N MET A 45 -9.90 -2.95 3.57
CA MET A 45 -9.85 -2.31 2.25
C MET A 45 -10.97 -2.81 1.34
N LEU A 46 -11.39 -1.96 0.42
CA LEU A 46 -12.15 -2.38 -0.75
C LEU A 46 -11.14 -2.70 -1.84
N ALA A 47 -10.97 -3.98 -2.14
CA ALA A 47 -10.07 -4.44 -3.20
C ALA A 47 -10.88 -4.66 -4.47
N HIS A 48 -10.44 -3.97 -5.53
CA HIS A 48 -10.94 -4.09 -6.87
C HIS A 48 -9.81 -4.55 -7.78
N SER A 49 -10.11 -5.43 -8.74
CA SER A 49 -9.15 -5.95 -9.72
C SER A 49 -8.55 -4.90 -10.62
N ASP A 50 -9.39 -3.96 -10.99
CA ASP A 50 -9.18 -2.96 -12.03
C ASP A 50 -8.62 -1.66 -11.45
N ALA A 51 -8.47 -1.59 -10.13
CA ALA A 51 -7.79 -0.48 -9.47
C ALA A 51 -6.28 -0.57 -9.74
N TYR A 52 -5.79 0.30 -10.62
CA TYR A 52 -4.36 0.49 -10.84
C TYR A 52 -3.65 1.11 -9.62
N MET A 53 -4.40 1.82 -8.76
CA MET A 53 -3.85 2.52 -7.61
C MET A 53 -4.58 2.19 -6.31
N MET A 54 -3.79 1.91 -5.28
CA MET A 54 -4.27 1.83 -3.91
C MET A 54 -4.21 3.22 -3.28
N ALA A 55 -5.35 3.75 -2.86
CA ALA A 55 -5.42 4.97 -2.06
C ALA A 55 -5.56 4.61 -0.58
N ILE A 56 -4.72 5.20 0.27
CA ILE A 56 -4.80 5.08 1.73
C ILE A 56 -4.97 6.47 2.35
N ASN A 57 -5.78 6.56 3.40
CA ASN A 57 -6.03 7.81 4.12
C ASN A 57 -4.76 8.28 4.84
N GLU A 58 -4.57 9.60 4.93
CA GLU A 58 -3.49 10.28 5.66
C GLU A 58 -3.34 9.77 7.11
N ALA A 59 -4.45 9.51 7.81
CA ALA A 59 -4.40 8.97 9.17
C ALA A 59 -3.70 7.59 9.23
N ILE A 60 -3.89 6.74 8.21
CA ILE A 60 -3.21 5.44 8.11
C ILE A 60 -1.73 5.65 7.75
N GLN A 61 -1.42 6.64 6.91
CA GLN A 61 -0.04 6.98 6.55
C GLN A 61 0.77 7.46 7.76
N GLU A 62 0.20 8.34 8.59
CA GLU A 62 0.85 8.84 9.82
C GLU A 62 1.13 7.71 10.81
N GLN A 63 0.16 6.82 11.03
CA GLN A 63 0.33 5.71 11.96
C GLN A 63 1.39 4.70 11.49
N LEU A 64 1.50 4.47 10.18
CA LEU A 64 2.59 3.68 9.60
C LEU A 64 3.93 4.43 9.56
N GLY A 65 3.94 5.74 9.79
CA GLY A 65 5.13 6.57 9.68
C GLY A 65 5.69 6.59 8.25
N LEU A 66 4.81 6.63 7.24
CA LEU A 66 5.22 6.72 5.85
C LEU A 66 5.74 8.13 5.57
N SER A 67 7.05 8.33 5.66
CA SER A 67 7.71 9.63 5.48
C SER A 67 7.78 10.10 4.03
N PHE A 68 7.35 9.27 3.07
CA PHE A 68 7.48 9.53 1.64
C PHE A 68 6.13 9.41 0.93
N VAL A 69 5.69 10.53 0.35
CA VAL A 69 4.51 10.60 -0.51
C VAL A 69 5.00 10.81 -1.95
N GLU A 70 5.03 9.74 -2.74
CA GLU A 70 5.26 9.86 -4.18
C GLU A 70 4.02 10.49 -4.80
N LYS A 71 4.05 11.81 -5.02
CA LYS A 71 2.96 12.51 -5.68
C LYS A 71 3.01 12.20 -7.18
N ARG A 72 2.11 11.32 -7.63
CA ARG A 72 1.84 11.12 -9.05
C ARG A 72 0.77 12.09 -9.49
N LYS A 73 1.11 12.96 -10.45
CA LYS A 73 0.13 13.76 -11.18
C LYS A 73 -0.56 12.84 -12.18
N LEU A 74 -1.88 12.78 -12.11
CA LEU A 74 -2.68 11.98 -13.03
C LEU A 74 -3.57 12.91 -13.81
N THR A 75 -3.41 12.87 -15.13
CA THR A 75 -4.33 13.59 -16.00
C THR A 75 -5.64 12.81 -16.07
N MET A 76 -6.71 13.45 -15.63
CA MET A 76 -8.07 12.94 -15.76
C MET A 76 -8.47 12.92 -17.24
N ALA A 77 -9.48 12.12 -17.58
CA ALA A 77 -9.96 11.98 -18.96
C ALA A 77 -10.51 13.30 -19.55
N ASP A 78 -10.86 14.26 -18.69
CA ASP A 78 -11.27 15.61 -19.06
C ASP A 78 -10.09 16.59 -19.27
N GLY A 79 -8.85 16.11 -19.16
CA GLY A 79 -7.64 16.90 -19.35
C GLY A 79 -7.19 17.68 -18.10
N SER A 80 -7.92 17.61 -16.99
CA SER A 80 -7.49 18.19 -15.72
C SER A 80 -6.39 17.35 -15.06
N VAL A 81 -5.56 17.96 -14.22
CA VAL A 81 -4.37 17.34 -13.57
C VAL A 81 -4.49 17.38 -12.06
#